data_AF-A0A959E222-F1
#
_entry.id   AF-A0A959E222-F1
#
_cell.length_a   1.000
_cell.length_b   1.000
_cell.length_c   1.000
_cell.angle_alpha   90.00
_cell.angle_beta   90.00
_cell.angle_gamma   90.00
#
_symmetry.space_group_name_H-M   'P 1'
#
loop_
_entity.id
_entity.type
_entity.pdbx_description
1 polymer ?
#
loop_
_entity_poly.entity_id
_entity_poly.type
_entity_poly.pdbx_seq_one_letter_code
_entity_poly.pdbx_strand_id
1 'polypeptide(L)'
;MKNVLKNVFPAMTLIAFMFVTGAPLTAQETNPNVEKAKEVYQENSVNRKTTATENSGNRQTTRQANAEIAKPVAEENKSQRQGQFQENSTERKAVAADGVTKEEAAAAYGENSTERRTLADENSTQRREVGKAAAQNKSATSAGNTTNRRNTTKTNTANRRNGGN
;
A
#
# COMPACT_ATOMS: atom_id res chain seq x y z
N MET A 1 -22.88 -37.31 -66.15
CA MET A 1 -23.55 -37.08 -67.45
C MET A 1 -23.61 -35.59 -67.70
N LYS A 2 -23.15 -35.13 -68.88
CA LYS A 2 -23.69 -34.05 -69.74
C LYS A 2 -24.03 -32.70 -69.06
N ASN A 3 -23.67 -31.51 -69.53
CA ASN A 3 -23.02 -31.05 -70.74
C ASN A 3 -22.97 -29.50 -70.69
N VAL A 4 -21.95 -28.92 -71.33
CA VAL A 4 -22.04 -27.75 -72.24
C VAL A 4 -22.25 -26.36 -71.61
N LEU A 5 -21.19 -25.55 -71.50
CA LEU A 5 -20.71 -24.56 -72.51
C LEU A 5 -21.77 -23.55 -72.95
N LYS A 6 -21.59 -22.28 -72.58
CA LYS A 6 -21.83 -21.13 -73.48
C LYS A 6 -20.78 -20.04 -73.25
N ASN A 7 -19.80 -20.04 -74.14
CA ASN A 7 -19.02 -18.86 -74.53
C ASN A 7 -19.95 -17.78 -75.08
N VAL A 8 -19.78 -16.51 -74.66
CA VAL A 8 -19.88 -15.35 -75.56
C VAL A 8 -18.96 -14.24 -75.01
N PHE A 9 -17.74 -14.15 -75.58
CA PHE A 9 -17.10 -12.85 -75.84
C PHE A 9 -17.59 -12.39 -77.23
N PRO A 10 -17.76 -11.08 -77.52
CA PRO A 10 -16.66 -10.12 -77.69
C PRO A 10 -17.06 -8.71 -77.17
N ALA A 11 -16.33 -7.59 -77.24
CA ALA A 11 -15.22 -7.14 -78.06
C ALA A 11 -14.47 -5.99 -77.34
N MET A 12 -13.21 -5.84 -77.74
CA MET A 12 -12.30 -4.71 -77.63
C MET A 12 -12.87 -3.33 -77.23
N THR A 13 -12.23 -2.67 -76.27
CA THR A 13 -11.80 -1.28 -76.46
C THR A 13 -10.47 -1.04 -75.73
N LEU A 14 -9.48 -0.64 -76.52
CA LEU A 14 -8.14 -0.19 -76.14
C LEU A 14 -8.25 1.15 -75.41
N ILE A 15 -7.76 1.29 -74.17
CA ILE A 15 -7.48 2.61 -73.57
C ILE A 15 -6.08 2.61 -72.96
N ALA A 16 -5.39 3.70 -73.29
CA ALA A 16 -3.99 3.99 -73.16
C ALA A 16 -3.36 3.81 -71.77
N PHE A 17 -2.07 3.50 -71.82
CA PHE A 17 -1.05 3.78 -70.82
C PHE A 17 -1.27 5.12 -70.08
N MET A 18 -1.29 5.06 -68.75
CA MET A 18 -0.67 6.11 -67.93
C MET A 18 0.10 5.45 -66.79
N PHE A 19 1.42 5.49 -66.92
CA PHE A 19 2.34 5.41 -65.79
C PHE A 19 1.96 6.50 -64.80
N VAL A 20 1.21 6.16 -63.75
CA VAL A 20 1.08 7.03 -62.58
C VAL A 20 2.40 6.91 -61.84
N THR A 21 3.25 7.90 -62.09
CA THR A 21 4.45 8.20 -61.32
C THR A 21 4.12 8.12 -59.84
N GLY A 22 4.86 7.27 -59.12
CA GLY A 22 4.79 7.17 -57.67
C GLY A 22 4.97 8.56 -57.05
N ALA A 23 3.88 9.14 -56.56
CA ALA A 23 3.97 10.22 -55.61
C ALA A 23 4.69 9.66 -54.37
N PRO A 24 5.78 10.26 -53.89
CA PRO A 24 6.29 9.92 -52.57
C PRO A 24 5.13 10.11 -51.59
N LEU A 25 4.86 9.11 -50.73
CA LEU A 25 3.95 9.29 -49.60
C LEU A 25 4.44 10.53 -48.84
N THR A 26 3.76 11.64 -49.10
CA THR A 26 4.01 12.92 -48.45
C THR A 26 3.92 12.68 -46.96
N ALA A 27 4.95 13.09 -46.23
CA ALA A 27 4.98 13.09 -44.77
C ALA A 27 3.61 13.54 -44.27
N GLN A 28 2.89 12.62 -43.62
CA GLN A 28 1.57 12.87 -43.08
C GLN A 28 1.77 13.97 -42.04
N GLU A 29 1.33 15.20 -42.34
CA GLU A 29 1.38 16.31 -41.40
C GLU A 29 0.68 15.86 -40.12
N THR A 30 1.47 15.60 -39.08
CA THR A 30 0.94 15.23 -37.77
C THR A 30 0.16 16.43 -37.26
N ASN A 31 -1.16 16.27 -37.17
CA ASN A 31 -2.03 17.30 -36.63
C ASN A 31 -1.51 17.70 -35.23
N PRO A 32 -1.15 18.97 -35.01
CA PRO A 32 -0.54 19.42 -33.75
C PRO A 32 -1.42 19.12 -32.53
N ASN A 33 -2.74 19.01 -32.72
CA ASN A 33 -3.68 18.65 -31.66
C ASN A 33 -3.52 17.19 -31.21
N VAL A 34 -3.08 16.30 -32.10
CA VAL A 34 -2.82 14.89 -31.79
C VAL A 34 -1.53 14.75 -30.98
N GLU A 35 -0.47 15.48 -31.33
CA GLU A 35 0.78 15.48 -30.55
C GLU A 35 0.57 16.07 -29.17
N LYS A 36 -0.16 17.19 -29.07
CA LYS A 36 -0.52 17.80 -27.78
C LYS A 36 -1.37 16.88 -26.91
N ALA A 37 -2.31 16.14 -27.51
CA ALA A 37 -3.09 15.14 -26.77
C ALA A 37 -2.23 13.97 -26.25
N LYS A 38 -1.22 13.53 -27.02
CA LYS A 38 -0.26 12.50 -26.58
C LYS A 38 0.57 13.00 -25.40
N GLU A 39 1.06 14.23 -25.45
CA GLU A 39 1.83 14.86 -24.36
C GLU A 39 1.01 14.90 -23.07
N VAL A 40 -0.22 15.42 -23.13
CA VAL A 40 -1.15 15.46 -21.98
C VAL A 40 -1.39 14.07 -21.40
N TYR A 41 -1.54 13.06 -22.26
CA TYR A 41 -1.74 11.68 -21.81
C TYR A 41 -0.50 11.14 -21.08
N GLN A 42 0.69 11.41 -21.62
CA GLN A 42 1.96 11.01 -21.02
C GLN A 42 2.16 11.68 -19.66
N GLU A 43 1.99 12.99 -19.56
CA GLU A 43 2.08 13.72 -18.28
C GLU A 43 1.10 13.19 -17.24
N ASN A 44 -0.17 12.98 -17.63
CA ASN A 44 -1.18 12.42 -16.74
C ASN A 44 -0.84 10.99 -16.30
N SER A 45 -0.14 10.21 -17.15
CA SER A 45 0.37 8.88 -16.82
C SER A 45 1.48 8.97 -15.78
N VAL A 46 2.44 9.88 -15.96
CA VAL A 46 3.51 10.15 -15.00
C VAL A 46 2.94 10.57 -13.64
N ASN A 47 2.01 11.54 -13.61
CA ASN A 47 1.39 11.99 -12.36
C ASN A 47 0.71 10.86 -11.59
N ARG A 48 0.02 9.95 -12.31
CA ARG A 48 -0.61 8.76 -11.70
C ARG A 48 0.42 7.80 -11.13
N LYS A 49 1.53 7.55 -11.86
CA LYS A 49 2.63 6.71 -11.37
C LYS A 49 3.28 7.33 -10.12
N THR A 50 3.56 8.63 -10.14
CA THR A 50 4.12 9.35 -8.99
C THR A 50 3.23 9.20 -7.76
N THR A 51 1.93 9.46 -7.87
CA THR A 51 0.98 9.26 -6.77
C THR A 51 0.92 7.82 -6.28
N ALA A 52 1.01 6.84 -7.18
CA ALA A 52 1.04 5.43 -6.77
C ALA A 52 2.29 5.14 -5.92
N THR A 53 3.45 5.64 -6.34
CA THR A 53 4.71 5.52 -5.61
C THR A 53 4.65 6.21 -4.25
N GLU A 54 4.19 7.46 -4.18
CA GLU A 54 4.05 8.21 -2.92
C GLU A 54 3.11 7.49 -1.94
N ASN A 55 1.97 7.02 -2.43
CA ASN A 55 1.02 6.29 -1.59
C ASN A 55 1.58 4.95 -1.10
N SER A 56 2.42 4.29 -1.91
CA SER A 56 3.15 3.09 -1.50
C SER A 56 4.16 3.42 -0.40
N GLY A 57 4.92 4.50 -0.56
CA GLY A 57 5.85 5.03 0.43
C GLY A 57 5.16 5.30 1.78
N ASN A 58 4.05 6.03 1.77
CA ASN A 58 3.27 6.32 2.99
C ASN A 58 2.84 5.04 3.72
N ARG A 59 2.41 4.00 2.98
CA ARG A 59 2.05 2.69 3.54
C ARG A 59 3.26 1.95 4.12
N GLN A 60 4.43 2.07 3.49
CA GLN A 60 5.66 1.48 3.99
C GLN A 60 6.11 2.15 5.30
N THR A 61 6.14 3.49 5.32
CA THR A 61 6.44 4.27 6.52
C THR A 61 5.50 3.92 7.67
N THR A 62 4.20 3.78 7.40
CA THR A 62 3.21 3.34 8.41
C THR A 62 3.55 1.97 8.98
N ARG A 63 3.91 1.01 8.11
CA ARG A 63 4.26 -0.34 8.54
C ARG A 63 5.50 -0.34 9.41
N GLN A 64 6.52 0.44 9.04
CA GLN A 64 7.75 0.59 9.81
C GLN A 64 7.46 1.22 11.18
N ALA A 65 6.76 2.35 11.22
CA ALA A 65 6.40 3.02 12.47
C ALA A 65 5.60 2.10 13.41
N ASN A 66 4.64 1.34 12.88
CA ASN A 66 3.89 0.37 13.69
C ASN A 66 4.76 -0.77 14.21
N ALA A 67 5.75 -1.22 13.42
CA ALA A 67 6.68 -2.26 13.85
C ALA A 67 7.67 -1.75 14.93
N GLU A 68 8.15 -0.52 14.79
CA GLU A 68 9.00 0.16 15.77
C GLU A 68 8.31 0.34 17.12
N ILE A 69 6.99 0.54 17.14
CA ILE A 69 6.20 0.62 18.37
C ILE A 69 5.91 -0.77 18.94
N ALA A 70 5.53 -1.73 18.09
CA ALA A 70 5.08 -3.04 18.56
C ALA A 70 6.21 -3.92 19.12
N LYS A 71 7.41 -3.86 18.53
CA LYS A 71 8.52 -4.76 18.89
C LYS A 71 9.06 -4.49 20.31
N PRO A 72 9.38 -3.24 20.72
CA PRO A 72 9.85 -2.96 22.08
C PRO A 72 8.81 -3.36 23.13
N VAL A 73 7.53 -3.05 22.89
CA VAL A 73 6.43 -3.40 23.81
C VAL A 73 6.28 -4.91 23.94
N ALA A 74 6.44 -5.68 22.86
CA ALA A 74 6.41 -7.13 22.93
C ALA A 74 7.58 -7.72 23.75
N GLU A 75 8.80 -7.19 23.55
CA GLU A 75 9.98 -7.63 24.30
C GLU A 75 9.92 -7.22 25.77
N GLU A 76 9.45 -6.02 26.08
CA GLU A 76 9.24 -5.55 27.45
C GLU A 76 8.24 -6.45 28.20
N ASN A 77 7.08 -6.71 27.60
CA ASN A 77 6.07 -7.58 28.20
C ASN A 77 6.59 -9.01 28.40
N LYS A 78 7.46 -9.49 27.52
CA LYS A 78 8.12 -10.80 27.67
C LYS A 78 9.12 -10.78 28.84
N SER A 79 9.96 -9.75 28.94
CA SER A 79 10.93 -9.57 30.01
C SER A 79 10.24 -9.49 31.38
N GLN A 80 9.19 -8.66 31.50
CA GLN A 80 8.38 -8.53 32.72
C GLN A 80 7.81 -9.87 33.18
N ARG A 81 7.22 -10.65 32.26
CA ARG A 81 6.68 -11.99 32.60
C ARG A 81 7.76 -12.96 33.04
N GLN A 82 8.95 -12.89 32.43
CA GLN A 82 10.06 -13.76 32.77
C GLN A 82 10.64 -13.43 34.15
N GLY A 83 10.81 -12.14 34.46
CA GLY A 83 11.23 -11.68 35.79
C GLY A 83 10.25 -12.13 36.87
N GLN A 84 8.95 -11.91 36.64
CA GLN A 84 7.91 -12.31 37.59
C GLN A 84 7.84 -13.82 37.82
N PHE A 85 8.11 -14.62 36.78
CA PHE A 85 8.21 -16.08 36.93
C PHE A 85 9.41 -16.47 37.81
N GLN A 86 10.55 -15.79 37.67
CA GLN A 86 11.75 -16.04 38.45
C GLN A 86 11.58 -15.63 39.92
N GLU A 87 10.98 -14.47 40.19
CA GLU A 87 10.63 -14.02 41.55
C GLU A 87 9.69 -15.01 42.23
N ASN A 88 8.55 -15.33 41.59
CA ASN A 88 7.58 -16.31 42.11
C ASN A 88 8.24 -17.66 42.42
N SER A 89 9.13 -18.12 41.54
CA SER A 89 9.84 -19.40 41.71
C SER A 89 10.79 -19.35 42.90
N THR A 90 11.46 -18.22 43.11
CA THR A 90 12.40 -17.99 44.22
C THR A 90 11.67 -17.91 45.55
N GLU A 91 10.59 -17.13 45.62
CA GLU A 91 9.76 -17.01 46.84
C GLU A 91 9.14 -18.34 47.23
N ARG A 92 8.61 -19.12 46.27
CA ARG A 92 8.08 -20.46 46.55
C ARG A 92 9.15 -21.41 47.09
N LYS A 93 10.39 -21.31 46.61
CA LYS A 93 11.51 -22.12 47.12
C LYS A 93 11.93 -21.67 48.52
N ALA A 94 11.97 -20.37 48.79
CA ALA A 94 12.27 -19.84 50.11
C ALA A 94 11.20 -20.28 51.13
N VAL A 95 9.93 -20.16 50.78
CA VAL A 95 8.80 -20.62 51.59
C VAL A 95 8.87 -22.13 51.85
N ALA A 96 9.23 -22.93 50.84
CA ALA A 96 9.38 -24.37 51.00
C ALA A 96 10.60 -24.79 51.84
N ALA A 97 11.63 -23.95 51.92
CA ALA A 97 12.86 -24.23 52.65
C ALA A 97 12.77 -23.85 54.14
N ASP A 98 12.06 -22.78 54.49
CA ASP A 98 12.15 -22.18 55.84
C ASP A 98 11.06 -22.62 56.84
N GLY A 99 10.14 -23.52 56.49
CA GLY A 99 9.09 -23.93 57.43
C GLY A 99 8.25 -22.73 57.92
N VAL A 100 7.99 -21.79 57.00
CA VAL A 100 7.27 -20.54 57.24
C VAL A 100 5.90 -20.77 57.85
N THR A 101 5.49 -19.84 58.70
CA THR A 101 4.17 -19.83 59.32
C THR A 101 3.07 -19.61 58.28
N LYS A 102 1.83 -19.98 58.63
CA LYS A 102 0.66 -19.79 57.76
C LYS A 102 0.44 -18.31 57.42
N GLU A 103 0.73 -17.41 58.35
CA GLU A 103 0.63 -15.96 58.18
C GLU A 103 1.64 -15.43 57.16
N GLU A 104 2.89 -15.88 57.20
CA GLU A 104 3.94 -15.46 56.25
C GLU A 104 3.65 -15.97 54.83
N ALA A 105 3.19 -17.21 54.70
CA ALA A 105 2.76 -17.77 53.41
C ALA A 105 1.54 -17.02 52.82
N ALA A 106 0.61 -16.57 53.67
CA ALA A 106 -0.55 -15.80 53.25
C ALA A 106 -0.17 -14.38 52.79
N ALA A 107 0.77 -13.72 53.48
CA ALA A 107 1.28 -12.41 53.09
C ALA A 107 1.98 -12.45 51.72
N ALA A 108 2.89 -13.42 51.52
CA ALA A 108 3.60 -13.60 50.25
C ALA A 108 2.64 -13.90 49.08
N TYR A 109 1.56 -14.65 49.32
CA TYR A 109 0.51 -14.87 48.31
C TYR A 109 -0.25 -13.59 47.96
N GLY A 110 -0.54 -12.74 48.95
CA GLY A 110 -1.21 -11.46 48.77
C GLY A 110 -0.38 -10.46 47.97
N GLU A 111 0.91 -10.36 48.25
CA GLU A 111 1.86 -9.53 47.49
C GLU A 111 1.96 -10.00 46.05
N ASN A 112 2.16 -11.31 45.82
CA ASN A 112 2.16 -11.89 44.47
C ASN A 112 0.88 -11.61 43.69
N SER A 113 -0.28 -11.70 44.35
CA SER A 113 -1.55 -11.40 43.70
C SER A 113 -1.65 -9.93 43.30
N THR A 114 -1.11 -9.03 44.12
CA THR A 114 -1.11 -7.58 43.85
C THR A 114 -0.18 -7.26 42.69
N GLU A 115 1.04 -7.78 42.68
CA GLU A 115 1.99 -7.61 41.58
C GLU A 115 1.44 -8.13 40.25
N ARG A 116 0.83 -9.32 40.24
CA ARG A 116 0.22 -9.88 39.02
C ARG A 116 -0.89 -8.99 38.49
N ARG A 117 -1.64 -8.32 39.37
CA ARG A 117 -2.70 -7.40 38.98
C ARG A 117 -2.13 -6.10 38.42
N THR A 118 -1.17 -5.48 39.09
CA THR A 118 -0.46 -4.29 38.61
C THR A 118 0.13 -4.53 37.23
N LEU A 119 0.84 -5.65 37.05
CA LEU A 119 1.48 -5.99 35.78
C LEU A 119 0.47 -6.23 34.65
N ALA A 120 -0.70 -6.81 34.97
CA ALA A 120 -1.79 -6.97 34.02
C ALA A 120 -2.39 -5.61 33.59
N ASP A 121 -2.53 -4.67 34.53
CA ASP A 121 -3.03 -3.32 34.26
C ASP A 121 -2.03 -2.50 33.42
N GLU A 122 -0.74 -2.62 33.70
CA GLU A 122 0.35 -2.04 32.88
C GLU A 122 0.33 -2.60 31.46
N ASN A 123 0.31 -3.94 31.32
CA ASN A 123 0.19 -4.62 30.03
C ASN A 123 -1.02 -4.13 29.22
N SER A 124 -2.17 -3.96 29.90
CA SER A 124 -3.41 -3.47 29.29
C SER A 124 -3.29 -2.02 28.82
N THR A 125 -2.63 -1.18 29.60
CA THR A 125 -2.38 0.23 29.28
C THR A 125 -1.45 0.36 28.09
N GLN A 126 -0.31 -0.33 28.09
CA GLN A 126 0.63 -0.35 26.97
C GLN A 126 -0.04 -0.80 25.67
N ARG A 127 -0.85 -1.87 25.70
CA ARG A 127 -1.60 -2.34 24.52
C ARG A 127 -2.57 -1.29 23.98
N ARG A 128 -3.25 -0.55 24.85
CA ARG A 128 -4.15 0.54 24.46
C ARG A 128 -3.37 1.67 23.79
N GLU A 129 -2.22 2.03 24.32
CA GLU A 129 -1.37 3.08 23.75
C GLU A 129 -0.83 2.70 22.38
N VAL A 130 -0.32 1.47 22.22
CA VAL A 130 0.10 0.92 20.92
C VAL A 130 -1.06 0.95 19.92
N GLY A 131 -2.25 0.53 20.34
CA GLY A 131 -3.45 0.55 19.50
C GLY A 131 -3.82 1.97 19.05
N LYS A 132 -3.75 2.95 19.96
CA LYS A 132 -4.01 4.36 19.67
C LYS A 132 -2.99 4.92 18.66
N ALA A 133 -1.70 4.65 18.87
CA ALA A 133 -0.65 5.10 17.96
C ALA A 133 -0.81 4.47 16.55
N ALA A 134 -1.12 3.17 16.47
CA ALA A 134 -1.37 2.50 15.21
C ALA A 134 -2.59 3.08 14.47
N ALA A 135 -3.65 3.46 15.20
CA ALA A 135 -4.82 4.13 14.63
C ALA A 135 -4.48 5.53 14.09
N GLN A 136 -3.70 6.31 14.84
CA GLN A 136 -3.21 7.62 14.39
C GLN A 136 -2.37 7.51 13.11
N ASN A 137 -1.43 6.56 13.06
CA ASN A 137 -0.60 6.30 11.87
C ASN A 137 -1.45 5.93 10.65
N LYS A 138 -2.47 5.08 10.82
CA LYS A 138 -3.41 4.74 9.73
C LYS A 138 -4.18 5.97 9.24
N SER A 139 -4.67 6.79 10.16
CA SER A 139 -5.41 8.02 9.84
C SER A 139 -4.54 9.00 9.04
N ALA A 140 -3.33 9.27 9.52
CA ALA A 140 -2.37 10.14 8.85
C ALA A 140 -2.06 9.67 7.42
N THR A 141 -1.84 8.37 7.24
CA THR A 141 -1.59 7.80 5.91
C THR A 141 -2.79 7.87 4.98
N SER A 142 -4.00 7.67 5.51
CA SER A 142 -5.23 7.84 4.73
C SER A 142 -5.38 9.29 4.26
N ALA A 143 -5.12 10.26 5.15
CA ALA A 143 -5.15 11.68 4.84
C ALA A 143 -4.11 12.05 3.77
N GLY A 144 -2.85 11.63 3.95
CA GLY A 144 -1.77 11.85 2.97
C GLY A 144 -2.11 11.29 1.59
N ASN A 145 -2.59 10.03 1.53
CA ASN A 145 -2.98 9.41 0.27
C ASN A 145 -4.16 10.12 -0.41
N THR A 146 -5.08 10.66 0.38
CA THR A 146 -6.22 11.44 -0.13
C THR A 146 -5.74 12.76 -0.73
N THR A 147 -4.82 13.45 -0.06
CA THR A 147 -4.18 14.67 -0.56
C THR A 147 -3.45 14.41 -1.88
N ASN A 148 -2.64 13.35 -1.97
CA ASN A 148 -1.90 13.00 -3.20
C ASN A 148 -2.86 12.77 -4.38
N ARG A 149 -3.94 12.02 -4.17
CA ARG A 149 -4.96 11.79 -5.21
C ARG A 149 -5.66 13.07 -5.64
N ARG A 150 -6.00 13.95 -4.68
CA ARG A 150 -6.64 15.24 -4.97
C ARG A 150 -5.70 16.13 -5.79
N ASN A 151 -4.42 16.19 -5.43
CA ASN A 151 -3.42 16.96 -6.16
C ASN A 151 -3.25 16.44 -7.59
N THR A 152 -3.11 15.13 -7.78
CA THR A 152 -3.03 14.53 -9.12
C THR A 152 -4.28 14.77 -9.95
N THR A 153 -5.46 14.76 -9.34
CA THR A 153 -6.71 15.09 -10.04
C THR A 153 -6.69 16.55 -10.51
N LYS A 154 -6.25 17.48 -9.66
CA LYS A 154 -6.12 18.90 -10.01
C LYS A 154 -5.10 19.10 -11.14
N THR A 155 -3.91 18.55 -11.00
CA THR A 155 -2.85 18.64 -12.02
C THR A 155 -3.33 18.06 -13.34
N ASN A 156 -3.88 16.84 -13.35
CA ASN A 156 -4.35 16.23 -14.59
C ASN A 156 -5.50 17.02 -15.24
N THR A 157 -6.34 17.67 -14.44
CA THR A 157 -7.38 18.57 -14.96
C THR A 157 -6.79 19.81 -15.59
N ALA A 158 -5.76 20.41 -14.98
CA ALA A 158 -5.04 21.54 -15.54
C ALA A 158 -4.34 21.17 -16.86
N ASN A 159 -3.65 20.03 -16.92
CA ASN A 159 -2.97 19.56 -18.13
C ASN A 159 -3.95 19.37 -19.29
N ARG A 160 -5.15 18.83 -19.03
CA ARG A 160 -6.20 18.72 -20.06
C ARG A 160 -6.71 20.07 -20.56
N ARG A 161 -6.87 21.06 -19.67
CA ARG A 161 -7.33 22.40 -20.05
C ARG A 161 -6.28 23.15 -20.88
N ASN A 162 -5.01 23.05 -20.49
CA ASN A 162 -3.91 23.73 -21.18
C ASN A 162 -3.51 22.99 -22.47
N GLY A 163 -3.77 21.69 -22.53
CA GLY A 163 -3.51 20.81 -23.67
C GLY A 163 -4.58 20.80 -24.77
N GLY A 164 -5.76 21.38 -24.50
CA GLY A 164 -6.95 21.27 -25.35
C GLY A 164 -7.22 22.41 -26.34
N ASN A 165 -6.22 23.27 -26.63
CA ASN A 165 -6.30 24.28 -27.70
C ASN A 165 -5.46 23.88 -28.90
#